data_AF-A0A126PEI1-F1
#
_entry.id   AF-A0A126PEI1-F1
#
_cell.length_a   1.000
_cell.length_b   1.000
_cell.length_c   1.000
_cell.angle_alpha   90.00
_cell.angle_beta   90.00
_cell.angle_gamma   90.00
#
_symmetry.space_group_name_H-M   'P 1'
#
loop_
_entity.id
_entity.type
_entity.pdbx_description
1 polymer ?
#
loop_
_entity_poly.entity_id
_entity_poly.type
_entity_poly.pdbx_seq_one_letter_code
_entity_poly.pdbx_strand_id
1 'polypeptide(L)'
;MRNSTRGWLVWYKKQVSFDGMRLGAVKLFPDFATDDFLSSLQTSADWTSGGATMFAVGEYAQATTAAMDQWAANVNNRAGTFDF
;
A
#
# COMPACT_ATOMS: atom_id res chain seq x y z
N MET A 1 -0.38 -9.21 14.47
CA MET A 1 0.18 -9.40 13.11
C MET A 1 0.38 -8.06 12.39
N ARG A 2 -0.62 -7.18 12.28
CA ARG A 2 -0.51 -5.84 11.63
C ARG A 2 0.74 -5.04 12.02
N ASN A 3 0.97 -4.82 13.32
CA ASN A 3 2.11 -4.01 13.80
C ASN A 3 3.46 -4.61 13.38
N SER A 4 3.59 -5.93 13.42
CA SER A 4 4.81 -6.64 13.00
C SER A 4 5.03 -6.51 11.48
N THR A 5 3.97 -6.62 10.67
CA THR A 5 4.05 -6.40 9.22
C THR A 5 4.45 -4.97 8.89
N ARG A 6 3.85 -3.97 9.56
CA ARG A 6 4.25 -2.56 9.41
C ARG A 6 5.73 -2.36 9.74
N GLY A 7 6.18 -2.91 10.87
CA GLY A 7 7.58 -2.85 11.29
C GLY A 7 8.52 -3.49 10.28
N TRP A 8 8.15 -4.66 9.74
CA TRP A 8 8.94 -5.34 8.71
C TRP A 8 9.00 -4.53 7.40
N LEU A 9 7.90 -3.95 6.95
CA LEU A 9 7.86 -3.13 5.74
C LEU A 9 8.74 -1.87 5.88
N VAL A 10 8.65 -1.17 7.00
CA VAL A 10 9.50 0.00 7.28
C VAL A 10 10.98 -0.42 7.35
N TRP A 11 11.30 -1.53 8.01
CA TRP A 11 12.65 -2.07 8.03
C TRP A 11 13.17 -2.39 6.63
N TYR A 12 12.37 -3.06 5.80
CA TYR A 12 12.73 -3.46 4.44
C TYR A 12 12.97 -2.23 3.55
N LYS A 13 12.11 -1.21 3.63
CA LYS A 13 12.30 0.05 2.92
C LYS A 13 13.63 0.70 3.29
N LYS A 14 14.03 0.70 4.57
CA LYS A 14 15.34 1.19 5.01
C LYS A 14 16.52 0.37 4.47
N GLN A 15 16.33 -0.90 4.10
CA GLN A 15 17.41 -1.75 3.56
C GLN A 15 17.70 -1.45 2.09
N VAL A 16 16.66 -1.24 1.29
CA VAL A 16 16.80 -1.19 -0.18
C VAL A 16 16.31 0.12 -0.80
N SER A 17 15.78 1.03 0.02
CA SER A 17 15.28 2.36 -0.38
C SER A 17 14.39 2.33 -1.61
N PHE A 18 13.45 1.39 -1.69
CA PHE A 18 12.55 1.27 -2.83
C PHE A 18 11.65 2.51 -2.98
N ASP A 19 11.35 2.87 -4.23
CA ASP A 19 10.54 4.05 -4.59
C ASP A 19 9.02 3.78 -4.53
N GLY A 20 8.61 2.52 -4.50
CA GLY A 20 7.21 2.13 -4.44
C GLY A 20 6.99 0.63 -4.31
N MET A 21 5.74 0.19 -4.35
CA MET A 21 5.40 -1.22 -4.16
C MET A 21 4.20 -1.72 -4.95
N ARG A 22 4.26 -3.01 -5.30
CA ARG A 22 3.13 -3.81 -5.75
C ARG A 22 2.66 -4.70 -4.60
N LEU A 23 1.41 -4.53 -4.17
CA LEU A 23 0.82 -5.30 -3.08
C LEU A 23 -0.03 -6.44 -3.65
N GLY A 24 0.29 -7.68 -3.27
CA GLY A 24 -0.43 -8.86 -3.74
C GLY A 24 -1.74 -9.10 -3.02
N ALA A 25 -2.73 -9.62 -3.74
CA ALA A 25 -4.02 -10.10 -3.24
C ALA A 25 -4.71 -9.16 -2.22
N VAL A 26 -4.69 -7.85 -2.43
CA VAL A 26 -5.18 -6.84 -1.45
C VAL A 26 -6.65 -7.00 -1.09
N LYS A 27 -7.45 -7.61 -1.98
CA LYS A 27 -8.88 -7.96 -1.75
C LYS A 27 -9.10 -8.91 -0.57
N LEU A 28 -8.08 -9.68 -0.17
CA LEU A 28 -8.18 -10.67 0.91
C LEU A 28 -7.84 -10.09 2.29
N PHE A 29 -7.49 -8.80 2.37
CA PHE A 29 -7.09 -8.14 3.60
C PHE A 29 -8.00 -6.94 3.89
N PRO A 30 -8.17 -6.55 5.17
CA PRO A 30 -8.89 -5.33 5.49
C PRO A 30 -8.23 -4.09 4.90
N ASP A 31 -9.00 -3.20 4.28
CA ASP A 31 -8.51 -1.98 3.62
C ASP A 31 -7.63 -1.11 4.54
N PHE A 32 -8.05 -0.99 5.81
CA PHE A 32 -7.30 -0.21 6.82
C PHE A 32 -5.87 -0.71 7.02
N ALA A 33 -5.58 -1.99 6.75
CA ALA A 33 -4.25 -2.53 6.89
C ALA A 33 -3.34 -2.03 5.76
N THR A 34 -3.82 -2.06 4.51
CA THR A 34 -3.09 -1.48 3.37
C THR A 34 -2.87 0.02 3.57
N ASP A 35 -3.90 0.75 3.98
CA ASP A 35 -3.80 2.18 4.27
C ASP A 35 -2.74 2.51 5.33
N ASP A 36 -2.75 1.75 6.43
CA ASP A 36 -1.78 1.87 7.52
C ASP A 36 -0.35 1.55 7.08
N PHE A 37 -0.16 0.55 6.22
CA PHE A 37 1.15 0.21 5.69
C PHE A 37 1.67 1.28 4.72
N LEU A 38 0.84 1.73 3.79
CA LEU A 38 1.21 2.76 2.82
C LEU A 38 1.52 4.09 3.50
N SER A 39 0.67 4.54 4.42
CA SER A 39 0.94 5.75 5.20
C SER A 39 2.26 5.65 5.97
N SER A 40 2.54 4.51 6.60
CA SER A 40 3.81 4.29 7.31
C SER A 40 5.04 4.36 6.39
N LEU A 41 4.95 3.86 5.17
CA LEU A 41 6.04 3.91 4.19
C LEU A 41 6.19 5.31 3.57
N GLN A 42 5.10 6.07 3.46
CA GLN A 42 5.10 7.44 2.97
C GLN A 42 5.67 8.42 3.99
N THR A 43 5.37 8.25 5.28
CA THR A 43 5.63 9.28 6.31
C THR A 43 6.49 8.83 7.48
N SER A 44 6.63 7.52 7.71
CA SER A 44 7.17 6.96 8.96
C SER A 44 8.34 6.00 8.71
N ALA A 45 9.12 6.24 7.65
CA ALA A 45 10.30 5.44 7.29
C ALA A 45 11.62 6.22 7.43
N ASP A 46 11.68 7.25 8.30
CA ASP A 46 12.83 8.15 8.46
C ASP A 46 13.30 8.75 7.12
N TRP A 47 14.61 8.68 6.85
CA TRP A 47 15.31 9.25 5.70
C TRP A 47 14.90 8.63 4.36
N THR A 48 14.23 7.47 4.38
CA THR A 48 13.74 6.83 3.14
C THR A 48 12.25 7.07 2.91
N SER A 49 11.54 7.82 3.77
CA SER A 49 10.10 8.10 3.61
C SER A 49 9.74 8.54 2.19
N GLY A 50 8.76 7.86 1.57
CA GLY A 50 8.46 8.03 0.14
C GLY A 50 7.66 9.28 -0.21
N GLY A 51 7.08 9.96 0.79
CA GLY A 51 6.24 11.14 0.58
C GLY A 51 4.91 10.86 -0.10
N ALA A 52 4.15 11.93 -0.39
CA ALA A 52 2.79 11.86 -0.93
C ALA A 52 2.71 11.25 -2.34
N THR A 53 3.82 11.22 -3.08
CA THR A 53 3.89 10.74 -4.46
C THR A 53 4.54 9.36 -4.59
N MET A 54 4.74 8.64 -3.48
CA MET A 54 5.29 7.28 -3.51
C MET A 54 4.40 6.36 -4.34
N PHE A 55 4.98 5.62 -5.29
CA PHE A 55 4.21 4.72 -6.15
C PHE A 55 3.66 3.53 -5.34
N ALA A 56 2.37 3.22 -5.54
CA ALA A 56 1.78 2.00 -5.01
C ALA A 56 0.65 1.48 -5.91
N VAL A 57 0.61 0.17 -6.11
CA VAL A 57 -0.46 -0.53 -6.84
C VAL A 57 -0.88 -1.79 -6.09
N GLY A 58 -2.19 -1.95 -5.89
CA GLY A 58 -2.81 -3.11 -5.28
C GLY A 58 -3.34 -4.10 -6.32
N GLU A 59 -3.05 -5.38 -6.14
CA GLU A 59 -3.69 -6.47 -6.87
C GLU A 59 -5.09 -6.74 -6.29
N TYR A 60 -6.06 -5.90 -6.64
CA TYR A 60 -7.46 -6.10 -6.31
C TYR A 60 -8.14 -6.89 -7.44
N ALA A 61 -7.95 -8.20 -7.48
CA ALA A 61 -8.49 -9.04 -8.56
C ALA A 61 -10.03 -9.08 -8.53
N GLN A 62 -10.66 -8.35 -9.46
CA GLN A 62 -12.10 -8.23 -9.58
C GLN A 62 -12.49 -7.85 -11.02
N ALA A 63 -13.62 -8.36 -11.50
CA ALA A 63 -14.10 -8.13 -12.87
C ALA A 63 -14.83 -6.78 -13.06
N THR A 64 -15.04 -6.01 -11.98
CA THR A 64 -15.81 -4.77 -12.00
C THR A 64 -14.99 -3.62 -11.42
N THR A 65 -14.98 -2.50 -12.15
CA THR A 65 -14.24 -1.28 -11.80
C THR A 65 -14.74 -0.64 -10.51
N ALA A 66 -16.06 -0.61 -10.29
CA ALA A 66 -16.66 0.05 -9.12
C ALA A 66 -16.11 -0.45 -7.77
N ALA A 67 -15.82 -1.75 -7.65
CA ALA A 67 -15.25 -2.31 -6.42
C ALA A 67 -13.76 -1.98 -6.26
N MET A 68 -13.03 -1.85 -7.38
CA MET A 68 -11.63 -1.42 -7.39
C MET A 68 -11.52 0.07 -7.02
N ASP A 69 -12.39 0.92 -7.59
CA ASP A 69 -12.47 2.35 -7.27
C ASP A 69 -12.81 2.57 -5.80
N GLN A 70 -13.76 1.80 -5.27
CA GLN A 70 -14.13 1.87 -3.86
C GLN A 70 -12.96 1.47 -2.95
N TRP A 71 -12.20 0.43 -3.32
CA TRP A 71 -11.02 0.04 -2.56
C TRP A 71 -9.94 1.12 -2.59
N ALA A 72 -9.66 1.71 -3.76
CA ALA A 72 -8.72 2.82 -3.90
C ALA A 72 -9.13 4.01 -3.01
N ALA A 73 -10.42 4.35 -2.98
CA ALA A 73 -10.97 5.36 -2.09
C ALA A 73 -10.80 5.00 -0.60
N ASN A 74 -11.03 3.75 -0.22
CA ASN A 74 -10.90 3.27 1.17
C ASN A 74 -9.44 3.30 1.68
N VAL A 75 -8.45 3.18 0.77
CA VAL A 75 -7.03 3.38 1.09
C VAL A 75 -6.56 4.81 0.83
N ASN A 76 -7.49 5.78 0.89
CA ASN A 76 -7.27 7.21 0.73
C ASN A 76 -6.53 7.59 -0.57
N ASN A 77 -6.78 6.85 -1.65
CA ASN A 77 -6.10 7.00 -2.94
C ASN A 77 -4.56 6.95 -2.85
N ARG A 78 -4.02 6.29 -1.81
CA ARG A 78 -2.57 6.05 -1.68
C ARG A 78 -2.06 5.00 -2.65
N ALA A 79 -2.94 4.19 -3.22
CA ALA A 79 -2.63 3.21 -4.24
C ALA A 79 -3.74 3.16 -5.30
N GLY A 80 -3.34 2.88 -6.55
CA GLY A 80 -4.26 2.43 -7.59
C GLY A 80 -4.39 0.90 -7.62
N THR A 81 -5.14 0.38 -8.60
CA THR A 81 -5.23 -1.05 -8.88
C THR A 81 -4.73 -1.38 -10.28
N PHE A 82 -4.43 -2.65 -10.54
CA PHE A 82 -4.32 -3.13 -11.92
C PHE A 82 -5.70 -3.13 -12.60
N ASP A 83 -5.69 -2.98 -13.92
CA ASP A 83 -6.87 -3.06 -14.77
C ASP A 83 -7.09 -4.53 -15.18
N PHE A 84 -8.05 -5.19 -14.53
CA PHE A 84 -8.33 -6.63 -14.64
C PHE A 84 -9.50 -6.94 -15.57
#